data_AF-A0A3L6QP30-F1
#
_entry.id   AF-A0A3L6QP30-F1
#
_cell.length_a   1.000
_cell.length_b   1.000
_cell.length_c   1.000
_cell.angle_alpha   90.00
_cell.angle_beta   90.00
_cell.angle_gamma   90.00
#
_symmetry.space_group_name_H-M   'P 1'
#
loop_
_entity.id
_entity.type
_entity.pdbx_description
1 polymer ?
#
loop_
_entity_poly.entity_id
_entity_poly.type
_entity_poly.pdbx_seq_one_letter_code
_entity_poly.pdbx_strand_id
1 'polypeptide(L)'
;MRSRSIVTSFLALHLFLFQNISCVSPLYFELNFTESNHNGAATIQFQEDAFYNKAVRLTKEEMDGQIAHSVGRAVFTDPVTLWDSTTGQLADFTTRFTFVIKANVTDGSYGEGLAFFLSPYPSVVPNNSTDGNLGLFGSSADQSGTSNQIVAVEFDSHKNAWDPDDNHVGIDINSIISAANVTWKNSIKDGKIANAWVTYQASSKNLSVFLTYKDNPQFSGNSTLSYSVDLREYLPDKVVIGFSAATAEE
;
A
#
# COMPACT_ATOMS: atom_id res chain seq x y z
N MET A 1 -85.26 3.57 -29.85
CA MET A 1 -83.96 2.91 -30.15
C MET A 1 -83.18 2.76 -28.84
N ARG A 2 -82.59 1.59 -28.56
CA ARG A 2 -81.76 1.40 -27.35
C ARG A 2 -80.30 1.70 -27.69
N SER A 3 -79.71 2.72 -27.07
CA SER A 3 -78.26 2.95 -27.13
C SER A 3 -77.53 1.87 -26.34
N ARG A 4 -76.52 1.23 -26.94
CA ARG A 4 -75.61 0.30 -26.25
C ARG A 4 -74.33 1.06 -25.91
N SER A 5 -74.09 1.29 -24.62
CA SER A 5 -72.80 1.80 -24.16
C SER A 5 -71.77 0.67 -24.21
N ILE A 6 -70.68 0.86 -24.96
CA ILE A 6 -69.56 -0.08 -25.00
C ILE A 6 -68.58 0.35 -23.92
N VAL A 7 -68.34 -0.52 -22.94
CA VAL A 7 -67.31 -0.31 -21.90
C VAL A 7 -66.04 -1.02 -22.34
N THR A 8 -65.04 -0.28 -22.78
CA THR A 8 -63.69 -0.78 -23.04
C THR A 8 -62.91 -0.83 -21.72
N SER A 9 -62.61 -2.03 -21.24
CA SER A 9 -61.74 -2.23 -20.08
C SER A 9 -60.28 -2.32 -20.53
N PHE A 10 -59.42 -1.45 -20.00
CA PHE A 10 -57.97 -1.51 -20.22
C PHE A 10 -57.29 -2.25 -19.07
N LEU A 11 -56.62 -3.36 -19.37
CA LEU A 11 -55.85 -4.13 -18.40
C LEU A 11 -54.39 -3.66 -18.42
N ALA A 12 -53.98 -2.86 -17.44
CA ALA A 12 -52.61 -2.36 -17.32
C ALA A 12 -51.72 -3.37 -16.56
N LEU A 13 -51.00 -4.23 -17.30
CA LEU A 13 -50.06 -5.20 -16.73
C LEU A 13 -48.79 -4.49 -16.20
N HIS A 14 -48.73 -4.28 -14.89
CA HIS A 14 -47.56 -3.69 -14.23
C HIS A 14 -46.52 -4.77 -13.93
N LEU A 15 -45.49 -4.86 -14.78
CA LEU A 15 -44.40 -5.81 -14.61
C LEU A 15 -43.40 -5.29 -13.56
N PHE A 16 -43.57 -5.69 -12.30
CA PHE A 16 -42.58 -5.41 -11.25
C PHE A 16 -41.34 -6.29 -11.44
N LEU A 17 -40.34 -5.75 -12.13
CA LEU A 17 -38.98 -6.27 -12.16
C LEU A 17 -38.34 -6.09 -10.78
N PHE A 18 -38.50 -7.09 -9.91
CA PHE A 18 -37.65 -7.25 -8.73
C PHE A 18 -36.23 -7.53 -9.23
N GLN A 19 -35.42 -6.49 -9.33
CA GLN A 19 -33.98 -6.66 -9.43
C GLN A 19 -33.53 -7.35 -8.14
N ASN A 20 -33.12 -8.61 -8.26
CA ASN A 20 -32.39 -9.29 -7.20
C ASN A 20 -31.06 -8.57 -7.06
N ILE A 21 -31.01 -7.57 -6.18
CA ILE A 21 -29.77 -6.99 -5.70
C ILE A 21 -29.13 -8.08 -4.86
N SER A 22 -28.33 -8.94 -5.50
CA SER A 22 -27.45 -9.85 -4.81
C SER A 22 -26.58 -9.01 -3.87
N CYS A 23 -26.82 -9.12 -2.57
CA CYS A 23 -25.97 -8.50 -1.57
C CYS A 23 -24.63 -9.22 -1.64
N VAL A 24 -23.69 -8.67 -2.41
CA VAL A 24 -22.34 -9.22 -2.52
C VAL A 24 -21.62 -8.86 -1.22
N SER A 25 -21.19 -9.88 -0.48
CA SER A 25 -20.43 -9.68 0.75
C SER A 25 -19.20 -8.80 0.47
N PRO A 26 -18.84 -7.85 1.36
CA PRO A 26 -17.58 -7.16 1.25
C PRO A 26 -16.43 -8.16 1.43
N LEU A 27 -15.36 -7.96 0.67
CA LEU A 27 -14.13 -8.73 0.81
C LEU A 27 -13.39 -8.23 2.06
N TYR A 28 -13.07 -9.12 2.99
CA TYR A 28 -12.51 -8.78 4.30
C TYR A 28 -11.25 -9.60 4.59
N PHE A 29 -10.23 -8.92 5.11
CA PHE A 29 -9.00 -9.51 5.63
C PHE A 29 -8.53 -8.71 6.84
N GLU A 30 -7.92 -9.38 7.80
CA GLU A 30 -7.33 -8.77 8.99
C GLU A 30 -5.87 -9.25 9.12
N LEU A 31 -4.95 -8.30 9.27
CA LEU A 31 -3.52 -8.50 9.11
C LEU A 31 -2.78 -7.75 10.21
N ASN A 32 -2.00 -8.46 11.04
CA ASN A 32 -1.28 -7.87 12.15
C ASN A 32 0.25 -8.13 12.09
N PHE A 33 1.03 -7.06 11.93
CA PHE A 33 2.50 -7.11 11.93
C PHE A 33 3.15 -7.02 13.34
N THR A 34 2.38 -6.87 14.42
CA THR A 34 2.95 -6.68 15.77
C THR A 34 3.38 -7.97 16.47
N GLU A 35 2.89 -9.13 16.02
CA GLU A 35 3.16 -10.42 16.68
C GLU A 35 3.71 -11.43 15.68
N SER A 36 5.01 -11.74 15.79
CA SER A 36 5.57 -12.94 15.17
C SER A 36 4.95 -14.17 15.85
N ASN A 37 4.03 -14.82 15.15
CA ASN A 37 3.12 -15.81 15.72
C ASN A 37 3.85 -16.93 16.49
N HIS A 38 3.75 -16.93 17.82
CA HIS A 38 4.47 -17.85 18.70
C HIS A 38 3.99 -19.33 18.61
N ASN A 39 2.91 -19.59 17.86
CA ASN A 39 2.18 -20.86 17.86
C ASN A 39 2.27 -21.65 16.52
N GLY A 40 3.42 -21.63 15.85
CA GLY A 40 3.83 -22.73 14.98
C GLY A 40 3.70 -22.56 13.45
N ALA A 41 3.17 -21.44 12.97
CA ALA A 41 3.29 -21.03 11.57
C ALA A 41 3.66 -19.54 11.52
N ALA A 42 4.78 -19.22 10.84
CA ALA A 42 5.20 -17.83 10.69
C ALA A 42 4.27 -17.13 9.70
N THR A 43 3.32 -16.34 10.20
CA THR A 43 2.35 -15.58 9.39
C THR A 43 3.01 -14.42 8.61
N ILE A 44 4.23 -14.04 9.01
CA ILE A 44 5.06 -13.02 8.36
C ILE A 44 6.33 -13.72 7.86
N GLN A 45 6.62 -13.60 6.57
CA GLN A 45 7.91 -13.94 5.99
C GLN A 45 8.78 -12.68 5.97
N PHE A 46 10.02 -12.82 6.45
CA PHE A 46 11.07 -11.82 6.24
C PHE A 46 11.90 -12.21 5.01
N GLN A 47 12.29 -11.21 4.22
CA GLN A 47 13.06 -11.35 2.98
C GLN A 47 14.28 -10.41 3.01
N GLU A 48 15.39 -10.84 2.43
CA GLU A 48 16.71 -10.19 2.50
C GLU A 48 17.13 -9.89 3.96
N ASP A 49 17.52 -8.65 4.29
CA ASP A 49 18.03 -8.29 5.62
C ASP A 49 16.95 -8.14 6.70
N ALA A 50 15.65 -8.25 6.35
CA ALA A 50 14.59 -8.00 7.31
C ALA A 50 14.55 -9.07 8.42
N PHE A 51 14.20 -8.65 9.65
CA PHE A 51 14.11 -9.53 10.81
C PHE A 51 13.15 -9.00 11.88
N TYR A 52 12.87 -9.80 12.89
CA TYR A 52 12.10 -9.39 14.07
C TYR A 52 13.00 -9.24 15.30
N ASN A 53 12.98 -8.06 15.91
CA ASN A 53 13.65 -7.77 17.18
C ASN A 53 12.84 -6.72 17.95
N LYS A 54 11.86 -7.18 18.75
CA LYS A 54 10.85 -6.39 19.48
C LYS A 54 9.90 -5.54 18.61
N ALA A 55 10.28 -5.29 17.37
CA ALA A 55 9.53 -4.73 16.27
C ALA A 55 10.04 -5.37 14.96
N VAL A 56 9.29 -5.20 13.87
CA VAL A 56 9.77 -5.49 12.51
C VAL A 56 10.91 -4.54 12.17
N ARG A 57 12.05 -5.10 11.78
CA ARG A 57 13.24 -4.39 11.27
C ARG A 57 13.35 -4.72 9.79
N LEU A 58 13.31 -3.71 8.92
CA LEU A 58 13.32 -3.89 7.47
C LEU A 58 14.72 -3.74 6.88
N THR A 59 15.57 -2.94 7.51
CA THR A 59 17.01 -2.87 7.24
C THR A 59 17.78 -3.50 8.41
N LYS A 60 19.07 -3.76 8.18
CA LYS A 60 20.04 -4.07 9.26
C LYS A 60 19.97 -2.99 10.36
N GLU A 61 20.16 -3.40 11.61
CA GLU A 61 20.37 -2.48 12.73
C GLU A 61 21.82 -2.58 13.20
N GLU A 62 22.41 -1.45 13.59
CA GLU A 62 23.74 -1.43 14.18
C GLU A 62 23.77 -0.98 15.63
N MET A 63 24.61 -1.68 16.39
CA MET A 63 25.20 -1.15 17.61
C MET A 63 26.66 -0.71 17.38
N ASP A 64 27.36 -1.19 16.34
CA ASP A 64 28.83 -1.11 16.24
C ASP A 64 29.45 -0.85 14.82
N GLY A 65 28.70 -0.39 13.81
CA GLY A 65 29.22 0.03 12.47
C GLY A 65 29.30 -1.10 11.41
N GLN A 66 29.12 -0.88 10.09
CA GLN A 66 28.67 0.30 9.30
C GLN A 66 27.60 -0.13 8.27
N ILE A 67 26.38 0.44 8.27
CA ILE A 67 25.26 -0.07 7.44
C ILE A 67 25.41 0.34 5.98
N ALA A 68 25.86 -0.60 5.15
CA ALA A 68 25.95 -0.45 3.70
C ALA A 68 24.88 -1.27 2.96
N HIS A 69 24.23 -0.66 1.96
CA HIS A 69 23.34 -1.30 0.97
C HIS A 69 22.36 -2.32 1.56
N SER A 70 21.68 -1.97 2.65
CA SER A 70 20.76 -2.89 3.31
C SER A 70 19.36 -2.76 2.73
N VAL A 71 18.73 -3.90 2.46
CA VAL A 71 17.40 -4.01 1.86
C VAL A 71 16.64 -5.11 2.58
N GLY A 72 15.34 -4.93 2.82
CA GLY A 72 14.53 -6.02 3.30
C GLY A 72 13.03 -5.80 3.17
N ARG A 73 12.29 -6.91 3.18
CA ARG A 73 10.82 -6.92 3.20
C ARG A 73 10.27 -7.75 4.35
N ALA A 74 9.17 -7.32 4.93
CA ALA A 74 8.33 -8.12 5.80
C ALA A 74 6.95 -8.26 5.14
N VAL A 75 6.54 -9.48 4.83
CA VAL A 75 5.33 -9.76 4.03
C VAL A 75 4.45 -10.80 4.68
N PHE A 76 3.13 -10.72 4.46
CA PHE A 76 2.24 -11.81 4.84
C PHE A 76 2.43 -13.04 3.96
N THR A 77 2.45 -14.23 4.59
CA THR A 77 2.64 -15.50 3.88
C THR A 77 1.41 -15.96 3.12
N ASP A 78 0.21 -15.54 3.54
CA ASP A 78 -1.04 -15.93 2.92
C ASP A 78 -1.48 -14.87 1.89
N PRO A 79 -1.92 -15.27 0.68
CA PRO A 79 -2.38 -14.33 -0.33
C PRO A 79 -3.68 -13.65 0.08
N VAL A 80 -3.72 -12.33 -0.11
CA VAL A 80 -4.93 -11.53 0.06
C VAL A 80 -5.66 -11.45 -1.28
N THR A 81 -6.90 -11.88 -1.35
CA THR A 81 -7.75 -11.56 -2.49
C THR A 81 -8.04 -10.05 -2.45
N LEU A 82 -7.60 -9.32 -3.47
CA LEU A 82 -7.81 -7.88 -3.62
C LEU A 82 -9.10 -7.59 -4.40
N TRP A 83 -9.40 -8.41 -5.41
CA TRP A 83 -10.62 -8.33 -6.20
C TRP A 83 -11.07 -9.71 -6.67
N ASP A 84 -12.37 -9.85 -6.94
CA ASP A 84 -12.96 -11.05 -7.51
C ASP A 84 -12.91 -10.98 -9.04
N SER A 85 -12.16 -11.90 -9.65
CA SER A 85 -11.97 -12.00 -11.10
C SER A 85 -13.23 -12.43 -11.89
N THR A 86 -14.26 -12.94 -11.20
CA THR A 86 -15.55 -13.34 -11.80
C THR A 86 -16.56 -12.19 -11.78
N THR A 87 -16.67 -11.47 -10.67
CA THR A 87 -17.66 -10.36 -10.52
C THR A 87 -17.07 -8.98 -10.82
N GLY A 88 -15.74 -8.86 -10.84
CA GLY A 88 -15.03 -7.59 -10.92
C GLY A 88 -15.08 -6.77 -9.62
N GLN A 89 -15.65 -7.29 -8.52
CA GLN A 89 -15.74 -6.58 -7.25
C GLN A 89 -14.34 -6.36 -6.67
N LEU A 90 -14.02 -5.12 -6.31
CA LEU A 90 -12.75 -4.70 -5.74
C LEU A 90 -12.93 -4.40 -4.23
N ALA A 91 -11.97 -4.81 -3.40
CA ALA A 91 -12.02 -4.57 -1.96
C ALA A 91 -11.77 -3.10 -1.60
N ASP A 92 -12.52 -2.59 -0.62
CA ASP A 92 -12.08 -1.47 0.20
C ASP A 92 -11.07 -1.98 1.24
N PHE A 93 -10.05 -1.19 1.59
CA PHE A 93 -9.16 -1.54 2.71
C PHE A 93 -8.74 -0.33 3.54
N THR A 94 -8.29 -0.60 4.76
CA THR A 94 -7.64 0.38 5.63
C THR A 94 -6.57 -0.34 6.43
N THR A 95 -5.32 0.08 6.26
CA THR A 95 -4.22 -0.30 7.16
C THR A 95 -3.83 0.90 8.02
N ARG A 96 -3.38 0.61 9.24
CA ARG A 96 -2.78 1.57 10.16
C ARG A 96 -1.51 0.98 10.72
N PHE A 97 -0.43 1.76 10.69
CA PHE A 97 0.85 1.36 11.27
C PHE A 97 1.57 2.55 11.89
N THR A 98 2.56 2.23 12.71
CA THR A 98 3.51 3.20 13.26
C THR A 98 4.92 2.79 12.88
N PHE A 99 5.75 3.75 12.49
CA PHE A 99 7.13 3.50 12.10
C PHE A 99 8.05 4.59 12.62
N VAL A 100 9.36 4.33 12.56
CA VAL A 100 10.42 5.28 12.91
C VAL A 100 11.49 5.16 11.82
N ILE A 101 11.80 6.27 11.15
CA ILE A 101 13.02 6.43 10.36
C ILE A 101 13.95 7.34 11.17
N LYS A 102 15.22 6.95 11.30
CA LYS A 102 16.23 7.70 12.05
C LYS A 102 17.53 7.72 11.28
N ALA A 103 17.84 8.84 10.64
CA ALA A 103 19.13 9.07 10.00
C ALA A 103 20.25 9.26 11.05
N ASN A 104 21.45 8.75 10.78
CA ASN A 104 22.65 9.13 11.53
C ASN A 104 23.27 10.39 10.92
N VAL A 105 22.85 11.56 11.40
CA VAL A 105 23.19 12.86 10.79
C VAL A 105 24.67 13.26 10.93
N THR A 106 25.52 12.45 11.57
CA THR A 106 26.96 12.73 11.69
C THR A 106 27.74 12.47 10.42
N ASP A 107 27.24 11.58 9.55
CA ASP A 107 28.06 10.97 8.49
C ASP A 107 27.83 11.61 7.11
N GLY A 108 26.88 12.55 7.03
CA GLY A 108 26.67 13.40 5.86
C GLY A 108 25.69 12.85 4.82
N SER A 109 25.63 11.52 4.65
CA SER A 109 24.56 10.84 3.91
C SER A 109 23.64 10.01 4.82
N TYR A 110 22.44 9.76 4.29
CA TYR A 110 21.37 9.00 4.89
C TYR A 110 20.36 8.65 3.81
N GLY A 111 19.70 7.51 3.96
CA GLY A 111 18.65 7.08 3.04
C GLY A 111 18.15 5.69 3.39
N GLU A 112 17.26 5.11 2.60
CA GLU A 112 16.58 5.70 1.46
C GLU A 112 15.13 5.99 1.89
N GLY A 113 14.37 4.95 2.21
CA GLY A 113 13.02 5.11 2.74
C GLY A 113 12.38 3.82 3.21
N LEU A 114 11.08 3.90 3.49
CA LEU A 114 10.19 2.78 3.83
C LEU A 114 8.96 2.83 2.94
N ALA A 115 8.47 1.68 2.48
CA ALA A 115 7.22 1.59 1.73
C ALA A 115 6.24 0.57 2.35
N PHE A 116 4.95 0.91 2.33
CA PHE A 116 3.86 -0.08 2.41
C PHE A 116 3.47 -0.47 0.99
N PHE A 117 3.38 -1.76 0.66
CA PHE A 117 3.17 -2.19 -0.72
C PHE A 117 2.20 -3.36 -0.89
N LEU A 118 1.63 -3.42 -2.10
CA LEU A 118 0.89 -4.56 -2.67
C LEU A 118 1.67 -5.06 -3.90
N SER A 119 1.88 -6.38 -4.02
CA SER A 119 2.56 -7.02 -5.16
C SER A 119 1.88 -8.35 -5.54
N PRO A 120 2.26 -9.03 -6.63
CA PRO A 120 1.76 -10.37 -6.93
C PRO A 120 2.15 -11.36 -5.82
N TYR A 121 1.36 -12.43 -5.70
CA TYR A 121 1.69 -13.58 -4.87
C TYR A 121 2.36 -14.70 -5.72
N PRO A 122 3.47 -15.31 -5.26
CA PRO A 122 4.22 -15.02 -4.03
C PRO A 122 5.12 -13.78 -4.17
N SER A 123 5.50 -13.15 -3.04
CA SER A 123 6.43 -12.01 -3.04
C SER A 123 7.82 -12.44 -3.46
N VAL A 124 8.34 -11.80 -4.50
CA VAL A 124 9.73 -11.92 -4.97
C VAL A 124 10.37 -10.53 -4.92
N VAL A 125 11.59 -10.44 -4.39
CA VAL A 125 12.41 -9.23 -4.45
C VAL A 125 13.07 -9.19 -5.84
N PRO A 126 12.93 -8.12 -6.63
CA PRO A 126 13.60 -8.04 -7.93
C PRO A 126 15.11 -8.06 -7.81
N ASN A 127 15.78 -8.63 -8.81
CA ASN A 127 17.23 -8.59 -8.91
C ASN A 127 17.73 -7.14 -8.90
N ASN A 128 18.79 -6.88 -8.12
CA ASN A 128 19.40 -5.56 -7.96
C ASN A 128 18.41 -4.48 -7.50
N SER A 129 17.41 -4.84 -6.69
CA SER A 129 16.52 -3.86 -6.06
C SER A 129 17.18 -3.28 -4.81
N THR A 130 18.19 -2.43 -5.01
CA THR A 130 18.95 -1.78 -3.94
C THR A 130 18.60 -0.31 -3.80
N ASP A 131 19.02 0.27 -2.68
CA ASP A 131 19.03 1.72 -2.45
C ASP A 131 17.63 2.33 -2.71
N GLY A 132 17.53 3.47 -3.40
CA GLY A 132 16.28 4.17 -3.69
C GLY A 132 15.18 3.36 -4.37
N ASN A 133 15.46 2.14 -4.85
CA ASN A 133 14.42 1.24 -5.34
C ASN A 133 13.61 0.54 -4.21
N LEU A 134 13.94 0.78 -2.94
CA LEU A 134 13.24 0.31 -1.72
C LEU A 134 13.01 -1.21 -1.63
N GLY A 135 13.84 -2.00 -2.34
CA GLY A 135 13.60 -3.43 -2.49
C GLY A 135 12.35 -3.78 -3.30
N LEU A 136 11.72 -2.82 -4.00
CA LEU A 136 10.49 -2.96 -4.80
C LEU A 136 10.74 -3.01 -6.31
N PHE A 137 11.69 -2.24 -6.84
CA PHE A 137 11.89 -2.06 -8.28
C PHE A 137 13.31 -2.51 -8.73
N GLY A 138 13.46 -3.01 -9.96
CA GLY A 138 14.77 -3.48 -10.46
C GLY A 138 15.65 -2.35 -11.01
N SER A 139 16.97 -2.46 -10.85
CA SER A 139 17.96 -1.42 -11.22
C SER A 139 18.00 -1.00 -12.70
N SER A 140 17.31 -1.71 -13.59
CA SER A 140 17.25 -1.38 -15.01
C SER A 140 15.88 -1.73 -15.62
N ALA A 141 15.22 -0.69 -16.15
CA ALA A 141 14.18 -0.69 -17.20
C ALA A 141 12.73 -0.28 -16.82
N ASP A 142 12.25 -0.41 -15.58
CA ASP A 142 10.83 -0.16 -15.28
C ASP A 142 10.52 1.15 -14.51
N GLN A 143 11.18 2.26 -14.88
CA GLN A 143 10.68 3.61 -14.52
C GLN A 143 9.36 3.98 -15.25
N SER A 144 8.91 3.15 -16.21
CA SER A 144 7.67 3.31 -16.96
C SER A 144 7.01 1.97 -17.36
N GLY A 145 7.45 0.85 -16.77
CA GLY A 145 7.06 -0.50 -17.20
C GLY A 145 5.77 -0.99 -16.55
N THR A 146 4.81 -1.47 -17.33
CA THR A 146 3.57 -2.09 -16.79
C THR A 146 3.81 -3.46 -16.15
N SER A 147 5.04 -3.96 -16.15
CA SER A 147 5.47 -5.31 -15.75
C SER A 147 5.68 -5.51 -14.26
N ASN A 148 6.00 -4.45 -13.49
CA ASN A 148 6.30 -4.58 -12.06
C ASN A 148 5.13 -5.13 -11.22
N GLN A 149 3.89 -4.76 -11.58
CA GLN A 149 2.66 -5.07 -10.84
C GLN A 149 2.75 -4.72 -9.34
N ILE A 150 3.27 -3.54 -9.03
CA ILE A 150 3.44 -3.04 -7.66
C ILE A 150 2.67 -1.74 -7.50
N VAL A 151 1.93 -1.66 -6.39
CA VAL A 151 1.38 -0.40 -5.89
C VAL A 151 1.92 -0.17 -4.49
N ALA A 152 2.57 0.96 -4.26
CA ALA A 152 3.17 1.29 -2.97
C ALA A 152 2.81 2.68 -2.46
N VAL A 153 3.06 2.88 -1.17
CA VAL A 153 3.06 4.17 -0.48
C VAL A 153 4.42 4.29 0.19
N GLU A 154 5.29 5.08 -0.42
CA GLU A 154 6.63 5.40 0.09
C GLU A 154 6.62 6.54 1.12
N PHE A 155 7.55 6.44 2.07
CA PHE A 155 7.94 7.45 3.04
C PHE A 155 9.44 7.66 2.85
N ASP A 156 9.77 8.54 1.91
CA ASP A 156 11.13 8.77 1.46
C ASP A 156 11.86 9.75 2.38
N SER A 157 13.12 9.45 2.63
CA SER A 157 14.04 10.17 3.49
C SER A 157 15.35 10.57 2.81
N HIS A 158 15.53 10.23 1.54
CA HIS A 158 16.63 10.64 0.69
C HIS A 158 16.09 11.41 -0.52
N LYS A 159 16.98 12.00 -1.34
CA LYS A 159 16.62 12.61 -2.63
C LYS A 159 17.46 12.02 -3.75
N ASN A 160 16.95 10.98 -4.40
CA ASN A 160 17.51 10.53 -5.66
C ASN A 160 17.14 11.53 -6.78
N ALA A 161 17.60 11.25 -8.00
CA ALA A 161 17.46 12.18 -9.14
C ALA A 161 16.01 12.36 -9.64
N TRP A 162 15.08 11.49 -9.23
CA TRP A 162 13.67 11.54 -9.62
C TRP A 162 12.77 12.24 -8.59
N ASP A 163 13.28 12.49 -7.36
CA ASP A 163 12.44 12.90 -6.23
C ASP A 163 12.20 14.41 -6.14
N PRO A 164 11.01 14.83 -5.64
CA PRO A 164 10.71 16.23 -5.42
C PRO A 164 11.61 16.85 -4.33
N ASP A 165 11.89 16.11 -3.26
CA ASP A 165 12.50 16.60 -2.02
C ASP A 165 13.08 15.41 -1.21
N ASP A 166 14.02 15.65 -0.28
CA ASP A 166 14.67 14.58 0.51
C ASP A 166 13.80 13.99 1.63
N ASN A 167 12.48 14.21 1.53
CA ASN A 167 11.58 14.18 2.66
C ASN A 167 10.12 14.21 2.20
N HIS A 168 9.67 13.18 1.50
CA HIS A 168 8.36 13.18 0.86
C HIS A 168 7.57 11.89 1.11
N VAL A 169 6.26 11.96 0.84
CA VAL A 169 5.38 10.79 0.84
C VAL A 169 4.86 10.63 -0.59
N GLY A 170 4.97 9.43 -1.14
CA GLY A 170 4.57 9.09 -2.51
C GLY A 170 3.44 8.06 -2.57
N ILE A 171 2.84 7.95 -3.76
CA ILE A 171 1.96 6.85 -4.17
C ILE A 171 2.50 6.34 -5.51
N ASP A 172 2.94 5.08 -5.51
CA ASP A 172 3.83 4.54 -6.54
C ASP A 172 3.06 3.51 -7.34
N ILE A 173 2.96 3.70 -8.65
CA ILE A 173 2.18 2.84 -9.53
C ILE A 173 3.11 2.24 -10.59
N ASN A 174 3.54 1.01 -10.37
CA ASN A 174 4.48 0.26 -11.21
C ASN A 174 5.86 0.93 -11.46
N SER A 175 6.20 2.02 -10.78
CA SER A 175 7.46 2.76 -10.91
C SER A 175 7.82 3.40 -9.59
N ILE A 176 9.12 3.55 -9.30
CA ILE A 176 9.63 4.32 -8.15
C ILE A 176 9.36 5.83 -8.28
N ILE A 177 9.01 6.32 -9.48
CA ILE A 177 8.62 7.71 -9.66
C ILE A 177 7.15 7.84 -9.24
N SER A 178 6.90 8.37 -8.04
CA SER A 178 5.55 8.47 -7.46
C SER A 178 4.57 9.20 -8.39
N ALA A 179 3.42 8.57 -8.65
CA ALA A 179 2.35 9.10 -9.51
C ALA A 179 1.60 10.27 -8.86
N ALA A 180 1.65 10.36 -7.54
CA ALA A 180 1.37 11.55 -6.76
C ALA A 180 2.28 11.58 -5.53
N ASN A 181 2.76 12.75 -5.14
CA ASN A 181 3.58 12.91 -3.93
C ASN A 181 3.23 14.21 -3.19
N VAL A 182 3.76 14.32 -1.97
CA VAL A 182 3.74 15.55 -1.17
C VAL A 182 5.00 15.66 -0.33
N THR A 183 5.71 16.77 -0.47
CA THR A 183 6.83 17.13 0.42
C THR A 183 6.33 17.30 1.85
N TRP A 184 6.91 16.55 2.78
CA TRP A 184 6.63 16.70 4.19
C TRP A 184 7.42 17.89 4.75
N LYS A 185 6.78 18.77 5.53
CA LYS A 185 7.42 20.04 5.96
C LYS A 185 8.39 19.92 7.13
N ASN A 186 8.33 18.81 7.85
CA ASN A 186 9.24 18.47 8.95
C ASN A 186 9.98 17.20 8.53
N SER A 187 11.18 16.94 9.06
CA SER A 187 11.92 15.71 8.73
C SER A 187 11.14 14.43 9.11
N ILE A 188 11.04 13.48 8.18
CA ILE A 188 10.50 12.12 8.36
C ILE A 188 11.52 11.24 9.12
N LYS A 189 12.81 11.55 8.95
CA LYS A 189 13.99 10.80 9.43
C LYS A 189 14.55 11.28 10.78
N ASP A 190 13.75 12.00 11.56
CA ASP A 190 14.17 12.59 12.84
C ASP A 190 14.07 11.66 14.06
N GLY A 191 13.74 10.38 13.84
CA GLY A 191 13.62 9.37 14.89
C GLY A 191 12.33 9.44 15.72
N LYS A 192 11.37 10.29 15.37
CA LYS A 192 10.04 10.30 16.01
C LYS A 192 9.16 9.17 15.48
N ILE A 193 8.16 8.81 16.28
CA ILE A 193 7.12 7.85 15.89
C ILE A 193 6.15 8.53 14.92
N ALA A 194 6.21 8.11 13.66
CA ALA A 194 5.19 8.40 12.67
C ALA A 194 3.97 7.49 12.90
N ASN A 195 2.76 8.03 12.71
CA ASN A 195 1.52 7.27 12.59
C ASN A 195 1.01 7.45 11.16
N ALA A 196 0.80 6.33 10.46
CA ALA A 196 0.29 6.31 9.10
C ALA A 196 -1.01 5.51 9.00
N TRP A 197 -1.93 6.01 8.17
CA TRP A 197 -3.08 5.29 7.65
C TRP A 197 -2.99 5.27 6.14
N VAL A 198 -3.17 4.11 5.53
CA VAL A 198 -3.38 3.97 4.09
C VAL A 198 -4.75 3.35 3.88
N THR A 199 -5.62 4.06 3.16
CA THR A 199 -6.99 3.66 2.88
C THR A 199 -7.23 3.56 1.39
N TYR A 200 -7.94 2.53 0.95
CA TYR A 200 -8.43 2.44 -0.41
C TYR A 200 -9.94 2.34 -0.40
N GLN A 201 -10.59 3.24 -1.14
CA GLN A 201 -12.04 3.25 -1.36
C GLN A 201 -12.32 2.79 -2.79
N ALA A 202 -12.80 1.55 -2.95
CA ALA A 202 -13.04 0.91 -4.24
C ALA A 202 -14.16 1.62 -5.04
N SER A 203 -15.17 2.14 -4.35
CA SER A 203 -16.29 2.86 -4.98
C SER A 203 -15.86 4.16 -5.69
N SER A 204 -14.85 4.86 -5.16
CA SER A 204 -14.27 6.08 -5.73
C SER A 204 -12.90 5.86 -6.37
N LYS A 205 -12.40 4.62 -6.37
CA LYS A 205 -11.05 4.23 -6.81
C LYS A 205 -9.94 5.07 -6.19
N ASN A 206 -10.06 5.44 -4.92
CA ASN A 206 -9.18 6.41 -4.28
C ASN A 206 -8.25 5.73 -3.26
N LEU A 207 -6.95 5.75 -3.53
CA LEU A 207 -5.88 5.42 -2.60
C LEU A 207 -5.46 6.70 -1.85
N SER A 208 -5.59 6.70 -0.53
CA SER A 208 -5.36 7.86 0.32
C SER A 208 -4.42 7.54 1.48
N VAL A 209 -3.54 8.47 1.80
CA VAL A 209 -2.53 8.36 2.85
C VAL A 209 -2.74 9.49 3.86
N PHE A 210 -2.77 9.18 5.15
CA PHE A 210 -2.71 10.17 6.23
C PHE A 210 -1.49 9.90 7.13
N LEU A 211 -0.58 10.87 7.19
CA LEU A 211 0.65 10.83 7.99
C LEU A 211 0.58 11.89 9.10
N THR A 212 0.92 11.49 10.33
CA THR A 212 1.02 12.43 11.45
C THR A 212 2.00 11.97 12.54
N TYR A 213 2.60 12.93 13.24
CA TYR A 213 3.58 12.73 14.32
C TYR A 213 3.02 13.16 15.69
N LYS A 214 1.69 13.21 15.82
CA LYS A 214 1.02 13.48 17.09
C LYS A 214 0.99 12.21 17.94
N ASP A 215 1.15 12.35 19.25
CA ASP A 215 0.88 11.28 20.20
C ASP A 215 -0.61 10.88 20.16
N ASN A 216 -0.88 9.58 20.11
CA ASN A 216 -2.24 9.00 20.09
C ASN A 216 -3.23 9.68 19.11
N PRO A 217 -2.91 9.78 17.80
CA PRO A 217 -3.76 10.48 16.87
C PRO A 217 -5.05 9.71 16.57
N GLN A 218 -6.16 10.44 16.44
CA GLN A 218 -7.40 9.95 15.87
C GLN A 218 -7.49 10.38 14.41
N PHE A 219 -7.73 9.42 13.51
CA PHE A 219 -7.96 9.71 12.10
C PHE A 219 -9.35 10.30 11.89
N SER A 220 -9.43 11.52 11.36
CA SER A 220 -10.68 12.25 11.15
C SER A 220 -11.15 12.25 9.69
N GLY A 221 -10.64 11.34 8.85
CA GLY A 221 -11.00 11.23 7.42
C GLY A 221 -10.21 12.14 6.46
N ASN A 222 -9.43 13.11 6.97
CA ASN A 222 -8.59 13.97 6.14
C ASN A 222 -7.30 13.24 5.76
N SER A 223 -7.00 13.12 4.47
CA SER A 223 -5.73 12.61 3.96
C SER A 223 -4.66 13.70 3.82
N THR A 224 -3.39 13.29 3.90
CA THR A 224 -2.21 14.08 3.55
C THR A 224 -1.95 14.04 2.05
N LEU A 225 -2.20 12.88 1.42
CA LEU A 225 -2.04 12.61 -0.01
C LEU A 225 -3.18 11.70 -0.49
N SER A 226 -3.57 11.81 -1.76
CA SER A 226 -4.55 10.91 -2.39
C SER A 226 -4.35 10.81 -3.89
N TYR A 227 -4.62 9.64 -4.46
CA TYR A 227 -4.52 9.36 -5.89
C TYR A 227 -5.68 8.47 -6.35
N SER A 228 -6.23 8.78 -7.53
CA SER A 228 -7.33 8.04 -8.14
C SER A 228 -6.76 6.94 -9.04
N VAL A 229 -6.84 5.68 -8.61
CA VAL A 229 -6.26 4.52 -9.30
C VAL A 229 -7.19 3.31 -9.21
N ASP A 230 -7.45 2.64 -10.34
CA ASP A 230 -8.09 1.32 -10.33
C ASP A 230 -7.04 0.25 -10.07
N LEU A 231 -7.00 -0.31 -8.86
CA LEU A 231 -5.98 -1.32 -8.53
C LEU A 231 -6.03 -2.56 -9.44
N ARG A 232 -7.16 -2.86 -10.10
CA ARG A 232 -7.31 -3.98 -11.04
C ARG A 232 -6.55 -3.79 -12.35
N GLU A 233 -6.18 -2.55 -12.68
CA GLU A 233 -5.37 -2.23 -13.87
C GLU A 233 -3.87 -2.54 -13.66
N TYR A 234 -3.44 -2.71 -12.40
CA TYR A 234 -2.03 -2.84 -12.02
C TYR A 234 -1.73 -4.13 -11.23
N LEU A 235 -2.68 -4.64 -10.45
CA LEU A 235 -2.49 -5.77 -9.54
C LEU A 235 -3.36 -7.00 -9.91
N PRO A 236 -2.85 -8.23 -9.74
CA PRO A 236 -3.65 -9.45 -9.89
C PRO A 236 -4.77 -9.55 -8.84
N ASP A 237 -5.67 -10.52 -9.02
CA ASP A 237 -6.80 -10.78 -8.11
C ASP A 237 -6.33 -11.19 -6.70
N LYS A 238 -5.15 -11.82 -6.60
CA LYS A 238 -4.49 -12.18 -5.34
C LYS A 238 -3.12 -11.54 -5.21
N VAL A 239 -2.93 -10.79 -4.13
CA VAL A 239 -1.72 -10.02 -3.83
C VAL A 239 -1.06 -10.48 -2.54
N VAL A 240 0.21 -10.12 -2.38
CA VAL A 240 0.87 -10.02 -1.07
C VAL A 240 0.74 -8.60 -0.57
N ILE A 241 0.57 -8.44 0.74
CA ILE A 241 0.67 -7.15 1.44
C ILE A 241 1.92 -7.18 2.32
N GLY A 242 2.72 -6.11 2.26
CA GLY A 242 4.00 -6.05 2.94
C GLY A 242 4.49 -4.64 3.27
N PHE A 243 5.61 -4.62 3.98
CA PHE A 243 6.47 -3.45 4.10
C PHE A 243 7.84 -3.75 3.52
N SER A 244 8.48 -2.76 2.92
CA SER A 244 9.88 -2.82 2.51
C SER A 244 10.64 -1.58 2.98
N ALA A 245 11.96 -1.67 3.06
CA ALA A 245 12.83 -0.52 3.24
C ALA A 245 14.20 -0.80 2.64
N ALA A 246 14.95 0.28 2.37
CA ALA A 246 16.34 0.21 1.96
C ALA A 246 17.16 1.37 2.55
N THR A 247 18.48 1.19 2.59
CA THR A 247 19.48 2.22 2.91
C THR A 247 20.73 1.99 2.08
N ALA A 248 21.27 3.06 1.49
CA ALA A 248 22.52 3.05 0.73
C ALA A 248 23.76 3.13 1.64
N GLU A 249 24.95 2.94 1.03
CA GLU A 249 26.24 3.45 1.54
C GLU A 249 26.62 4.69 0.69
N GLU A 250 26.90 5.83 1.32
CA GLU A 250 27.56 6.99 0.70
C GLU A 250 28.49 7.72 1.70
#